data_AF-A0A8J7YVI5-F1
#
_entry.id   AF-A0A8J7YVI5-F1
#
_cell.length_a   1.000
_cell.length_b   1.000
_cell.length_c   1.000
_cell.angle_alpha   90.00
_cell.angle_beta   90.00
_cell.angle_gamma   90.00
#
_symmetry.space_group_name_H-M   'P 1'
#
loop_
_entity.id
_entity.type
_entity.pdbx_description
1 polymer ?
#
loop_
_entity_poly.entity_id
_entity_poly.type
_entity_poly.pdbx_seq_one_letter_code
_entity_poly.pdbx_strand_id
1 'polypeptide(L)' 'PFSSVRERIIEGVKLLPDYRGDIAVTVDETTLNTYILMVVAKFNGTDSDRKRGDLHTLLMDIVEPLKTQC' A
#
# COMPACT_ATOMS: atom_id res chain seq x y z
N PRO A 1 -12.80 4.44 5.69
CA PRO A 1 -13.37 3.13 5.28
C PRO A 1 -12.33 2.32 4.49
N PHE A 2 -12.42 0.98 4.40
CA PHE A 2 -11.43 0.20 3.63
C PHE A 2 -11.31 0.67 2.17
N SER A 3 -12.43 0.95 1.51
CA SER A 3 -12.47 1.47 0.14
C SER A 3 -11.64 2.74 -0.04
N SER A 4 -11.74 3.70 0.89
CA SER A 4 -10.98 4.95 0.84
C SER A 4 -9.48 4.74 1.06
N VAL A 5 -9.09 3.76 1.89
CA VAL A 5 -7.67 3.43 2.12
C VAL A 5 -7.09 2.72 0.89
N ARG A 6 -7.84 1.78 0.31
CA ARG A 6 -7.46 1.06 -0.91
C ARG A 6 -7.17 2.02 -2.07
N GLU A 7 -8.05 3.00 -2.30
CA GLU A 7 -7.85 4.00 -3.35
C GLU A 7 -6.59 4.83 -3.13
N ARG A 8 -6.36 5.32 -1.91
CA ARG A 8 -5.15 6.07 -1.54
C ARG A 8 -3.87 5.27 -1.76
N ILE A 9 -3.87 3.97 -1.41
CA ILE A 9 -2.73 3.08 -1.66
C ILE A 9 -2.48 2.94 -3.17
N ILE A 10 -3.54 2.69 -3.94
CA ILE A 10 -3.42 2.55 -5.40
C ILE A 10 -2.86 3.82 -6.04
N GLU A 11 -3.37 4.99 -5.64
CA GLU A 11 -2.90 6.28 -6.13
C GLU A 11 -1.45 6.55 -5.74
N GLY A 12 -1.08 6.29 -4.48
CA GLY A 12 0.28 6.47 -3.98
C GLY A 12 1.29 5.59 -4.71
N VAL A 13 0.97 4.30 -4.92
CA VAL A 13 1.87 3.36 -5.59
C VAL A 13 2.08 3.69 -7.05
N LYS A 14 1.06 4.23 -7.74
CA LYS A 14 1.19 4.70 -9.13
C LYS A 14 2.20 5.83 -9.29
N LEU A 15 2.47 6.58 -8.23
CA LEU A 15 3.43 7.69 -8.22
C LEU A 15 4.86 7.23 -7.91
N LEU A 16 5.06 5.97 -7.48
CA LEU A 16 6.39 5.44 -7.20
C LEU A 16 7.19 5.28 -8.51
N PRO A 17 8.49 5.61 -8.51
CA PRO A 17 9.35 5.41 -9.68
C PRO A 17 9.35 3.96 -10.14
N ASP A 18 9.43 3.75 -11.46
CA ASP A 18 9.51 2.44 -12.10
C ASP A 18 8.26 1.55 -11.98
N TYR A 19 7.12 2.09 -11.54
CA TYR A 19 5.86 1.34 -11.51
C TYR A 19 5.45 0.84 -12.91
N ARG A 20 5.10 -0.44 -13.02
CA ARG A 20 4.85 -1.13 -14.30
C ARG A 20 3.36 -1.26 -14.66
N GLY A 21 2.46 -0.63 -13.90
CA GLY A 21 1.03 -0.59 -14.24
C GLY A 21 0.17 -1.66 -13.60
N ASP A 22 0.75 -2.65 -12.92
CA ASP A 22 0.01 -3.68 -12.19
C ASP A 22 0.10 -3.44 -10.68
N ILE A 23 -1.06 -3.18 -10.04
CA ILE A 23 -1.21 -3.20 -8.59
C ILE A 23 -2.47 -3.97 -8.19
N ALA A 24 -2.34 -4.82 -7.18
CA ALA A 24 -3.45 -5.44 -6.48
C ALA A 24 -3.39 -5.07 -4.99
N VAL A 25 -4.51 -4.62 -4.45
CA VAL A 25 -4.70 -4.38 -3.01
C VAL A 25 -5.90 -5.20 -2.57
N THR A 26 -5.66 -6.19 -1.73
CA THR A 26 -6.68 -7.12 -1.22
C THR A 26 -6.69 -7.13 0.30
N VAL A 27 -7.85 -7.42 0.88
CA VAL A 27 -7.96 -7.77 2.29
C VAL A 27 -7.76 -9.28 2.39
N ASP A 28 -6.72 -9.69 3.09
CA ASP A 28 -6.44 -11.11 3.31
C ASP A 28 -7.26 -11.63 4.50
N GLU A 29 -7.27 -10.88 5.60
CA GLU A 29 -8.00 -11.22 6.81
C GLU A 29 -8.68 -9.98 7.42
N THR A 30 -9.89 -10.18 7.93
CA THR A 30 -10.60 -9.19 8.75
C THR A 30 -10.87 -9.77 10.12
N THR A 31 -10.28 -9.17 11.15
CA THR A 31 -10.61 -9.44 12.55
C THR A 31 -11.50 -8.32 13.10
N LEU A 32 -11.89 -8.40 14.37
CA LEU A 32 -12.78 -7.44 15.01
C LEU A 32 -12.25 -6.00 14.97
N ASN A 33 -10.92 -5.82 15.01
CA ASN A 33 -10.27 -4.51 15.09
C ASN A 33 -9.12 -4.32 14.07
N THR A 34 -8.74 -5.35 13.33
CA THR A 34 -7.57 -5.32 12.44
C THR A 34 -7.94 -5.83 11.05
N TYR A 35 -7.49 -5.09 10.04
CA TYR A 35 -7.49 -5.53 8.64
C TYR A 35 -6.07 -5.91 8.25
N ILE A 36 -5.88 -7.14 7.77
CA ILE A 36 -4.63 -7.56 7.13
C ILE A 36 -4.76 -7.27 5.65
N LEU A 37 -3.89 -6.40 5.15
CA LEU A 37 -3.87 -5.95 3.76
C LEU A 37 -2.69 -6.57 3.03
N MET A 38 -2.94 -7.13 1.86
CA MET A 38 -1.89 -7.56 0.94
C MET A 38 -1.82 -6.58 -0.24
N VAL A 39 -0.63 -6.03 -0.47
CA VAL A 39 -0.34 -5.12 -1.57
C VAL A 39 0.71 -5.76 -2.47
N VAL A 40 0.34 -6.01 -3.72
CA VAL A 40 1.22 -6.57 -4.73
C VAL A 40 1.36 -5.55 -5.85
N ALA A 41 2.58 -5.12 -6.12
CA ALA A 41 2.88 -4.16 -7.19
C ALA A 41 4.07 -4.66 -8.03
N LYS A 42 4.03 -4.41 -9.34
CA LYS A 42 5.14 -4.72 -10.25
C LYS A 42 5.95 -3.46 -10.56
N PHE A 43 7.26 -3.60 -10.53
CA PHE A 43 8.22 -2.54 -10.87
C PHE A 43 9.20 -3.03 -11.93
N ASN A 44 9.79 -2.11 -12.70
CA ASN A 44 10.81 -2.42 -13.72
C ASN A 44 12.23 -2.57 -13.13
N GLY A 45 12.43 -2.21 -11.86
CA GLY A 45 13.73 -2.29 -11.19
C GLY A 45 14.06 -3.69 -10.67
N THR A 46 15.36 -4.00 -10.61
CA THR A 46 15.89 -5.27 -10.07
C THR A 46 16.12 -5.24 -8.56
N ASP A 47 16.13 -4.05 -7.95
CA ASP A 47 16.32 -3.85 -6.52
C ASP A 47 14.99 -3.99 -5.77
N SER A 48 14.63 -5.25 -5.49
CA SER A 48 13.38 -5.58 -4.80
C SER A 48 13.33 -5.06 -3.36
N ASP A 49 14.48 -5.00 -2.68
CA ASP A 49 14.55 -4.61 -1.27
C ASP A 49 14.28 -3.12 -1.10
N ARG A 50 14.89 -2.29 -1.93
CA ARG A 50 14.61 -0.85 -1.93
C ARG A 50 13.15 -0.57 -2.28
N LYS A 51 12.60 -1.23 -3.30
CA LYS A 51 11.20 -1.04 -3.70
C LYS A 51 10.22 -1.48 -2.61
N ARG A 52 10.53 -2.55 -1.88
CA ARG A 52 9.76 -2.96 -0.71
C ARG A 52 9.84 -1.90 0.40
N GLY A 53 11.01 -1.32 0.64
CA GLY A 53 11.18 -0.21 1.60
C GLY A 53 10.36 1.02 1.22
N ASP A 54 10.45 1.46 -0.04
CA ASP A 54 9.68 2.59 -0.57
C ASP A 54 8.18 2.36 -0.43
N LEU A 55 7.71 1.16 -0.77
CA LEU A 55 6.31 0.75 -0.62
C LEU A 55 5.88 0.77 0.84
N HIS A 56 6.71 0.24 1.75
CA HIS A 56 6.40 0.21 3.18
C HIS A 56 6.28 1.64 3.75
N THR A 57 7.21 2.54 3.43
CA THR A 57 7.14 3.94 3.85
C THR A 57 5.87 4.62 3.34
N LEU A 58 5.54 4.46 2.06
CA LEU A 58 4.31 5.00 1.49
C LEU A 58 3.07 4.50 2.24
N LEU A 59 3.00 3.21 2.55
CA LEU A 59 1.88 2.63 3.28
C LEU A 59 1.76 3.22 4.70
N MET A 60 2.88 3.42 5.39
CA MET A 60 2.91 4.04 6.72
C MET A 60 2.42 5.50 6.67
N ASP A 61 2.85 6.28 5.66
CA ASP A 61 2.41 7.67 5.49
C ASP A 61 0.89 7.79 5.25
N ILE A 62 0.30 6.78 4.61
CA ILE A 62 -1.16 6.72 4.39
C ILE A 62 -1.90 6.30 5.66
N VAL A 63 -1.39 5.30 6.38
CA VAL A 63 -2.11 4.63 7.47
C VAL A 63 -1.92 5.33 8.81
N GLU A 64 -0.73 5.84 9.13
CA GLU A 64 -0.47 6.42 10.46
C GLU A 64 -1.34 7.64 10.80
N PRO A 65 -1.58 8.59 9.88
CA PRO A 65 -2.46 9.72 10.17
C PRO A 65 -3.91 9.30 10.49
N LEU A 66 -4.34 8.11 10.05
CA LEU A 66 -5.68 7.60 10.33
C LEU A 66 -5.82 7.11 11.77
N LYS A 67 -4.72 6.77 12.46
CA LYS A 67 -4.76 6.34 13.86
C LYS A 67 -4.99 7.48 14.84
N THR A 68 -4.65 8.71 14.45
CA THR A 68 -4.79 9.93 15.28
C THR A 68 -6.10 10.67 15.05
N GLN A 69 -6.92 10.22 14.08
CA GLN A 69 -8.24 10.79 13.79
C GLN A 69 -9.40 10.03 14.45
N CYS A 70 -9.09 9.08 15.33
CA CYS A 70 -10.07 8.29 16.10
C CYS A 70 -10.10 8.73 17.57
#